data_AF-A0AAN5AMC1-F1
#
_entry.id   AF-A0AAN5AMC1-F1
#
_cell.length_a   1.000
_cell.length_b   1.000
_cell.length_c   1.000
_cell.angle_alpha   90.00
_cell.angle_beta   90.00
_cell.angle_gamma   90.00
#
_symmetry.space_group_name_H-M   'P 1'
#
loop_
_entity.id
_entity.type
_entity.pdbx_description
1 polymer ?
#
loop_
_entity_poly.entity_id
_entity_poly.type
_entity_poly.pdbx_seq_one_letter_code
_entity_poly.pdbx_strand_id
1 'polypeptide(L)'
;MAYTAILGAIGKGAVGAVNSIPPEVWKLLAAGGVAYMGYRLVKGTVDKAKYNNAVAAVGTDGKKGLAVEYASLLNAAFNNLGWGWFDGTDEDLVYEVATQMFKNGVDFQTVANMYKNVYGDELLQEIDAELDDGEKLKFFNILRGTNNL
;
A
#
# COMPACT_ATOMS: atom_id res chain seq x y z
N MET A 1 -13.94 -11.19 20.00
CA MET A 1 -14.49 -11.40 18.65
C MET A 1 -13.69 -10.68 17.55
N ALA A 2 -13.07 -9.52 17.81
CA ALA A 2 -12.24 -8.81 16.82
C ALA A 2 -10.99 -9.59 16.35
N TYR A 3 -10.26 -10.23 17.27
CA TYR A 3 -9.03 -10.99 16.96
C TYR A 3 -9.24 -12.13 15.94
N THR A 4 -10.33 -12.90 16.08
CA THR A 4 -10.64 -14.03 15.18
C THR A 4 -11.16 -13.59 13.82
N ALA A 5 -11.90 -12.46 13.73
CA ALA A 5 -12.33 -11.89 12.45
C ALA A 5 -11.13 -11.37 11.64
N ILE A 6 -10.15 -10.78 12.32
CA ILE A 6 -8.93 -10.26 11.70
C ILE A 6 -8.05 -11.40 11.19
N LEU A 7 -7.83 -12.46 11.96
CA LEU A 7 -7.08 -13.63 11.48
C LEU A 7 -7.73 -14.32 10.27
N GLY A 8 -9.05 -14.28 10.14
CA GLY A 8 -9.78 -14.84 8.99
C GLY A 8 -9.66 -14.00 7.70
N ALA A 9 -9.42 -12.69 7.83
CA ALA A 9 -9.32 -11.76 6.71
C ALA A 9 -7.89 -11.57 6.18
N ILE A 10 -6.86 -11.93 6.97
CA ILE A 10 -5.47 -11.71 6.57
C ILE A 10 -4.82 -13.04 6.13
N GLY A 11 -4.15 -13.03 4.98
CA GLY A 11 -3.50 -14.22 4.41
C GLY A 11 -2.44 -14.86 5.33
N LYS A 12 -2.18 -16.16 5.15
CA LYS A 12 -1.31 -17.00 6.00
C LYS A 12 0.07 -16.38 6.33
N GLY A 13 0.64 -15.56 5.45
CA GLY A 13 1.93 -14.90 5.65
C GLY A 13 1.93 -13.78 6.70
N ALA A 14 0.77 -13.21 7.03
CA ALA A 14 0.66 -12.12 8.00
C ALA A 14 0.22 -12.57 9.41
N VAL A 15 -0.19 -13.84 9.57
CA VAL A 15 -0.65 -14.42 10.84
C VAL A 15 0.41 -14.28 11.94
N GLY A 16 1.69 -14.42 11.60
CA GLY A 16 2.79 -14.22 12.55
C GLY A 16 2.91 -12.77 13.05
N ALA A 17 2.70 -11.79 12.18
CA ALA A 17 2.72 -10.37 12.56
C ALA A 17 1.54 -10.00 13.45
N VAL A 18 0.33 -10.50 13.13
CA VAL A 18 -0.86 -10.33 13.96
C VAL A 18 -0.66 -10.93 15.36
N ASN A 19 -0.02 -12.10 15.43
CA ASN A 19 0.27 -12.78 16.70
C ASN A 19 1.36 -12.08 17.53
N SER A 20 2.19 -11.23 16.91
CA SER A 20 3.20 -10.45 17.63
C SER A 20 2.64 -9.21 18.32
N ILE A 21 1.36 -8.87 18.07
CA ILE A 21 0.68 -7.71 18.64
C ILE A 21 0.21 -8.05 20.07
N PRO A 22 0.59 -7.27 21.09
CA PRO A 22 0.22 -7.55 22.47
C PRO A 22 -1.30 -7.60 22.68
N PRO A 23 -1.83 -8.53 23.51
CA PRO A 23 -3.27 -8.66 23.80
C PRO A 23 -3.94 -7.37 24.32
N GLU A 24 -3.19 -6.51 24.99
CA GLU A 24 -3.69 -5.23 25.51
C GLU A 24 -4.04 -4.25 24.37
N VAL A 25 -3.32 -4.30 23.24
CA VAL A 25 -3.64 -3.52 22.04
C VAL A 25 -4.97 -3.96 21.45
N TRP A 26 -5.29 -5.27 21.49
CA TRP A 26 -6.57 -5.80 21.04
C TRP A 26 -7.76 -5.34 21.90
N LYS A 27 -7.55 -5.22 23.21
CA LYS A 27 -8.57 -4.68 24.13
C LYS A 27 -8.82 -3.19 23.89
N LEU A 28 -7.75 -2.44 23.65
CA LEU A 28 -7.79 -1.01 23.31
C LEU A 28 -8.50 -0.74 21.97
N LEU A 29 -8.29 -1.62 20.99
CA LEU A 29 -9.01 -1.63 19.71
C LEU A 29 -10.51 -1.86 19.86
N ALA A 30 -10.90 -2.76 20.76
CA ALA A 30 -12.30 -3.03 21.05
C ALA A 30 -13.00 -1.90 21.86
N ALA A 31 -12.25 -0.99 22.47
CA ALA A 31 -12.75 0.06 23.36
C ALA A 31 -13.00 1.43 22.68
N GLY A 32 -12.85 1.53 21.36
CA GLY A 32 -13.24 2.70 20.55
C GLY A 32 -12.29 3.90 20.57
N GLY A 33 -11.74 4.30 21.73
CA GLY A 33 -10.92 5.52 21.86
C GLY A 33 -9.46 5.40 21.41
N VAL A 34 -8.91 4.19 21.40
CA VAL A 34 -7.51 3.90 21.00
C VAL A 34 -7.47 3.04 19.73
N ALA A 35 -8.65 2.83 19.14
CA ALA A 35 -8.85 1.94 18.01
C ALA A 35 -8.13 2.45 16.75
N TYR A 36 -8.09 3.75 16.51
CA TYR A 36 -7.39 4.29 15.34
C TYR A 36 -5.87 4.04 15.42
N MET A 37 -5.24 4.36 16.56
CA MET A 37 -3.80 4.13 16.75
C MET A 37 -3.44 2.64 16.78
N GLY A 38 -4.23 1.82 17.46
CA GLY A 38 -4.04 0.37 17.44
C GLY A 38 -4.25 -0.23 16.05
N TYR A 39 -5.22 0.25 15.28
CA TYR A 39 -5.51 -0.19 13.92
C TYR A 39 -4.35 0.13 12.98
N ARG A 40 -3.74 1.32 13.10
CA ARG A 40 -2.60 1.70 12.27
C ARG A 40 -1.32 0.93 12.59
N LEU A 41 -1.08 0.58 13.86
CA LEU A 41 0.03 -0.30 14.23
C LEU A 41 -0.18 -1.73 13.72
N VAL A 42 -1.41 -2.24 13.79
CA VAL A 42 -1.77 -3.53 13.19
C VAL A 42 -1.59 -3.47 11.67
N LYS A 43 -2.13 -2.46 10.99
CA LYS A 43 -2.00 -2.26 9.54
C LYS A 43 -0.53 -2.21 9.13
N GLY A 44 0.30 -1.39 9.78
CA GLY A 44 1.72 -1.29 9.44
C GLY A 44 2.55 -2.56 9.68
N THR A 45 2.22 -3.37 10.71
CA THR A 45 2.90 -4.65 10.96
C THR A 45 2.44 -5.74 10.00
N VAL A 46 1.15 -5.78 9.68
CA VAL A 46 0.56 -6.68 8.68
C VAL A 46 1.10 -6.36 7.29
N ASP A 47 1.14 -5.09 6.90
CA ASP A 47 1.60 -4.65 5.58
C ASP A 47 3.09 -4.97 5.39
N LYS A 48 3.93 -4.73 6.41
CA LYS A 48 5.35 -5.16 6.37
C LYS A 48 5.50 -6.67 6.22
N ALA A 49 4.68 -7.46 6.91
CA ALA A 49 4.74 -8.91 6.78
C ALA A 49 4.27 -9.37 5.39
N LYS A 50 3.19 -8.80 4.86
CA LYS A 50 2.70 -9.10 3.52
C LYS A 50 3.71 -8.67 2.45
N TYR A 51 4.34 -7.52 2.60
CA TYR A 51 5.45 -7.06 1.76
C TYR A 51 6.61 -8.06 1.79
N ASN A 52 7.10 -8.45 2.98
CA ASN A 52 8.20 -9.41 3.11
C ASN A 52 7.87 -10.77 2.47
N ASN A 53 6.62 -11.24 2.60
CA ASN A 53 6.16 -12.46 1.94
C ASN A 53 6.07 -12.32 0.42
N ALA A 54 5.60 -11.17 -0.08
CA ALA A 54 5.55 -10.89 -1.50
C ALA A 54 6.96 -10.86 -2.10
N VAL A 55 7.90 -10.16 -1.45
CA VAL A 55 9.33 -10.15 -1.83
C VAL A 55 9.94 -11.55 -1.78
N ALA A 56 9.64 -12.36 -0.76
CA ALA A 56 10.12 -13.74 -0.68
C ALA A 56 9.54 -14.65 -1.77
N ALA A 57 8.31 -14.40 -2.22
CA ALA A 57 7.63 -15.19 -3.25
C ALA A 57 8.07 -14.84 -4.68
N VAL A 58 8.39 -13.56 -4.94
CA VAL A 58 8.76 -13.09 -6.29
C VAL A 58 10.26 -12.85 -6.48
N GLY A 59 11.04 -12.81 -5.39
CA GLY A 59 12.44 -12.38 -5.41
C GLY A 59 12.58 -10.86 -5.56
N THR A 60 13.78 -10.34 -5.30
CA THR A 60 14.11 -8.91 -5.48
C THR A 60 14.45 -8.56 -6.93
N ASP A 61 14.68 -9.56 -7.78
CA ASP A 61 15.26 -9.35 -9.11
C ASP A 61 14.19 -9.35 -10.21
N GLY A 62 14.30 -8.40 -11.15
CA GLY A 62 13.44 -8.29 -12.33
C GLY A 62 12.11 -7.55 -12.10
N LYS A 63 11.26 -7.55 -13.14
CA LYS A 63 10.06 -6.69 -13.19
C LYS A 63 9.05 -6.94 -12.05
N LYS A 64 8.97 -8.17 -11.54
CA LYS A 64 8.05 -8.51 -10.43
C LYS A 64 8.55 -7.97 -9.09
N GLY A 65 9.86 -8.01 -8.83
CA GLY A 65 10.47 -7.40 -7.64
C GLY A 65 10.24 -5.88 -7.63
N LEU A 66 10.55 -5.22 -8.75
CA LEU A 66 10.28 -3.79 -8.93
C LEU A 66 8.78 -3.45 -8.76
N ALA A 67 7.88 -4.30 -9.23
CA ALA A 67 6.45 -4.07 -9.07
C ALA A 67 5.98 -4.11 -7.60
N VAL A 68 6.59 -4.95 -6.76
CA VAL A 68 6.31 -4.98 -5.32
C VAL A 68 6.85 -3.70 -4.65
N GLU A 69 8.03 -3.23 -5.06
CA GLU A 69 8.59 -1.96 -4.59
C GLU A 69 7.70 -0.77 -4.94
N TYR A 70 7.30 -0.65 -6.20
CA TYR A 70 6.41 0.43 -6.66
C TYR A 70 5.04 0.39 -5.98
N ALA A 71 4.47 -0.80 -5.77
CA ALA A 71 3.23 -0.93 -5.01
C ALA A 71 3.39 -0.40 -3.59
N SER A 72 4.55 -0.65 -2.96
CA SER A 72 4.83 -0.14 -1.61
C SER A 72 5.04 1.37 -1.56
N LEU A 73 5.72 1.94 -2.55
CA LEU A 73 5.91 3.39 -2.63
C LEU A 73 4.60 4.12 -2.89
N LEU A 74 3.73 3.58 -3.76
CA LEU A 74 2.39 4.13 -3.99
C LEU A 74 1.52 4.07 -2.72
N ASN A 75 1.52 2.93 -2.01
CA ASN A 75 0.79 2.85 -0.74
C ASN A 75 1.32 3.85 0.29
N ALA A 76 2.65 4.07 0.34
CA ALA A 76 3.23 5.08 1.22
C ALA A 76 2.84 6.50 0.80
N ALA A 77 2.75 6.77 -0.50
CA ALA A 77 2.35 8.07 -1.04
C ALA A 77 0.88 8.39 -0.71
N PHE A 78 -0.02 7.44 -0.90
CA PHE A 78 -1.45 7.58 -0.56
C PHE A 78 -1.71 7.69 0.94
N ASN A 79 -0.85 7.08 1.76
CA ASN A 79 -0.98 7.15 3.22
C ASN A 79 0.02 8.16 3.82
N ASN A 80 0.46 9.17 3.05
CA ASN A 80 1.43 10.14 3.55
C ASN A 80 0.82 10.95 4.69
N LEU A 81 1.59 11.06 5.78
CA LEU A 81 1.16 11.81 6.95
C LEU A 81 1.53 13.27 6.74
N GLY A 82 0.67 14.00 6.04
CA GLY A 82 0.65 15.45 6.15
C GLY A 82 0.73 15.87 7.63
N TRP A 83 1.51 16.90 7.93
CA TRP A 83 1.69 17.38 9.30
C TRP A 83 0.40 18.06 9.78
N GLY A 84 -0.55 17.31 10.33
CA GLY A 84 -1.80 17.84 10.92
C GLY A 84 -3.08 17.09 10.54
N TRP A 85 -4.21 17.81 10.51
CA TRP A 85 -5.56 17.32 10.17
C TRP A 85 -5.80 17.17 8.67
N PHE A 86 -4.75 17.33 7.87
CA PHE A 86 -4.77 17.16 6.43
C PHE A 86 -4.28 15.74 6.15
N ASP A 87 -5.25 14.86 5.92
CA ASP A 87 -5.02 13.68 5.08
C ASP A 87 -4.52 14.19 3.72
N GLY A 88 -3.45 13.61 3.21
CA GLY A 88 -2.80 14.13 2.02
C GLY A 88 -2.03 13.04 1.29
N THR A 89 -2.10 13.07 -0.02
CA THR A 89 -1.29 12.22 -0.88
C THR A 89 0.05 12.90 -1.17
N ASP A 90 1.11 12.11 -1.33
CA ASP A 90 2.38 12.59 -1.86
C ASP A 90 2.38 12.47 -3.39
N GLU A 91 1.83 13.47 -4.08
CA GLU A 91 1.66 13.39 -5.53
C GLU A 91 3.01 13.35 -6.26
N ASP A 92 4.02 14.01 -5.71
CA ASP A 92 5.39 13.99 -6.24
C ASP A 92 5.95 12.57 -6.24
N LEU A 93 5.78 11.82 -5.15
CA LEU A 93 6.16 10.41 -5.09
C LEU A 93 5.33 9.54 -6.05
N VAL A 94 4.03 9.81 -6.20
CA VAL A 94 3.19 9.10 -7.18
C VAL A 94 3.72 9.28 -8.61
N TYR A 95 4.10 10.51 -8.99
CA TYR A 95 4.66 10.81 -10.31
C TYR A 95 6.07 10.25 -10.49
N GLU A 96 6.88 10.24 -9.43
CA GLU A 96 8.19 9.61 -9.45
C GLU A 96 8.06 8.11 -9.72
N VAL A 97 7.17 7.41 -8.99
CA VAL A 97 6.93 5.98 -9.21
C VAL A 97 6.43 5.72 -10.63
N ALA A 98 5.49 6.52 -11.15
CA ALA A 98 5.05 6.41 -12.54
C ALA A 98 6.21 6.55 -13.54
N THR A 99 7.12 7.49 -13.28
CA THR A 99 8.31 7.72 -14.11
C THR A 99 9.25 6.52 -14.07
N GLN A 100 9.48 5.96 -12.89
CA GLN A 100 10.33 4.78 -12.71
C GLN A 100 9.70 3.53 -13.33
N MET A 101 8.39 3.34 -13.21
CA MET A 101 7.64 2.28 -13.89
C MET A 101 7.85 2.32 -15.41
N PHE A 102 7.66 3.50 -16.02
CA PHE A 102 7.90 3.70 -17.44
C PHE A 102 9.35 3.39 -17.83
N LYS A 103 10.33 4.01 -17.15
CA LYS A 103 11.76 3.84 -17.44
C LYS A 103 12.23 2.38 -17.33
N ASN A 104 11.71 1.65 -16.34
CA ASN A 104 12.07 0.26 -16.08
C ASN A 104 11.17 -0.74 -16.83
N GLY A 105 10.23 -0.25 -17.64
CA GLY A 105 9.32 -1.08 -18.45
C GLY A 105 8.45 -2.02 -17.62
N VAL A 106 8.06 -1.58 -16.42
CA VAL A 106 7.14 -2.29 -15.53
C VAL A 106 5.73 -1.76 -15.80
N ASP A 107 4.85 -2.62 -16.26
CA ASP A 107 3.49 -2.24 -16.62
C ASP A 107 2.61 -2.03 -15.38
N PHE A 108 1.61 -1.16 -15.53
CA PHE A 108 0.66 -0.84 -14.47
C PHE A 108 -0.08 -2.05 -13.92
N GLN A 109 -0.48 -3.00 -14.77
CA GLN A 109 -1.23 -4.18 -14.34
C GLN A 109 -0.39 -5.06 -13.40
N THR A 110 0.91 -5.20 -13.68
CA THR A 110 1.82 -5.94 -12.80
C THR A 110 1.93 -5.28 -11.42
N VAL A 111 2.04 -3.95 -11.36
CA VAL A 111 2.06 -3.20 -10.08
C VAL A 111 0.72 -3.31 -9.37
N ALA A 112 -0.41 -3.13 -10.08
CA ALA A 112 -1.75 -3.23 -9.52
C ALA A 112 -2.04 -4.62 -8.91
N ASN A 113 -1.61 -5.69 -9.60
CA ASN A 113 -1.73 -7.04 -9.08
C ASN A 113 -0.91 -7.23 -7.79
N MET A 114 0.31 -6.68 -7.73
CA MET A 114 1.13 -6.76 -6.52
C MET A 114 0.54 -5.93 -5.39
N TYR A 115 0.04 -4.74 -5.68
CA TYR A 115 -0.65 -3.88 -4.73
C TYR A 115 -1.84 -4.61 -4.09
N LYS A 116 -2.72 -5.21 -4.90
CA LYS A 116 -3.83 -6.02 -4.41
C LYS A 116 -3.39 -7.21 -3.58
N ASN A 117 -2.32 -7.90 -3.99
CA ASN A 117 -1.78 -9.03 -3.23
C ASN A 117 -1.22 -8.61 -1.87
N VAL A 118 -0.59 -7.43 -1.78
CA VAL A 118 0.05 -6.93 -0.56
C VAL A 118 -0.93 -6.20 0.34
N TYR A 119 -1.80 -5.33 -0.17
CA TYR A 119 -2.66 -4.48 0.65
C TYR A 119 -4.08 -5.02 0.74
N GLY A 120 -4.56 -5.68 -0.32
CA GLY A 120 -5.92 -6.22 -0.42
C GLY A 120 -6.86 -5.32 -1.23
N ASP A 121 -6.45 -4.10 -1.49
CA ASP A 121 -7.21 -3.07 -2.20
C ASP A 121 -6.82 -3.00 -3.68
N GLU A 122 -7.72 -2.50 -4.52
CA GLU A 122 -7.45 -2.32 -5.95
C GLU A 122 -6.69 -1.01 -6.16
N LEU A 123 -5.46 -1.07 -6.70
CA LEU A 123 -4.64 0.13 -6.90
C LEU A 123 -5.36 1.25 -7.68
N LEU A 124 -6.18 0.88 -8.67
CA LEU A 124 -6.93 1.87 -9.45
C LEU A 124 -7.99 2.58 -8.60
N GLN A 125 -8.63 1.88 -7.66
CA GLN A 125 -9.60 2.50 -6.74
C GLN A 125 -8.92 3.47 -5.80
N GLU A 126 -7.72 3.13 -5.32
CA GLU A 126 -6.95 4.01 -4.44
C GLU A 126 -6.47 5.25 -5.18
N ILE A 127 -5.94 5.10 -6.39
CA ILE A 127 -5.65 6.24 -7.28
C ILE A 127 -6.90 7.10 -7.49
N ASP A 128 -8.06 6.47 -7.65
CA ASP A 128 -9.31 7.20 -7.88
C ASP A 128 -9.80 8.00 -6.66
N ALA A 129 -9.51 7.50 -5.45
CA ALA A 129 -9.88 8.12 -4.19
C ALA A 129 -8.91 9.23 -3.76
N GLU A 130 -7.63 9.05 -4.06
CA GLU A 130 -6.54 9.87 -3.53
C GLU A 130 -6.11 11.01 -4.46
N LEU A 131 -6.23 10.82 -5.77
CA LEU A 131 -5.84 11.82 -6.76
C LEU A 131 -7.06 12.54 -7.34
N ASP A 132 -6.90 13.80 -7.70
CA ASP A 132 -7.87 14.52 -8.53
C ASP A 132 -7.77 14.13 -10.02
N ASP A 133 -8.73 14.59 -10.84
CA ASP A 133 -8.77 14.24 -12.26
C ASP A 133 -7.54 14.69 -13.06
N GLY A 134 -6.93 15.83 -12.70
CA GLY A 134 -5.72 16.35 -13.34
C GLY A 134 -4.49 15.53 -12.98
N GLU A 135 -4.40 15.11 -11.73
CA GLU A 135 -3.32 14.29 -11.19
C GLU A 135 -3.36 12.87 -11.75
N LYS A 136 -4.55 12.26 -11.86
CA LYS A 136 -4.76 10.99 -12.56
C LYS A 136 -4.31 11.08 -14.01
N LEU A 137 -4.73 12.13 -14.71
CA LEU A 137 -4.34 12.33 -16.11
C LEU A 137 -2.82 12.42 -16.25
N LYS A 138 -2.16 13.18 -15.37
CA LYS A 138 -0.69 13.31 -15.34
C LYS A 138 -0.01 11.98 -15.04
N PHE A 139 -0.44 11.23 -14.03
CA PHE A 139 0.07 9.90 -13.70
C PHE A 139 0.02 8.95 -14.90
N PHE A 140 -1.15 8.83 -15.55
CA PHE A 140 -1.28 7.94 -16.71
C PHE A 140 -0.55 8.44 -17.95
N ASN A 141 -0.36 9.76 -18.12
CA ASN A 141 0.45 10.32 -19.20
C ASN A 141 1.93 9.96 -19.02
N ILE A 142 2.46 10.04 -17.80
CA ILE A 142 3.82 9.62 -17.47
C ILE A 142 4.02 8.13 -17.75
N LEU A 143 3.08 7.28 -17.32
CA LEU A 143 3.13 5.83 -17.60
C LEU A 143 3.16 5.50 -19.09
N ARG A 144 2.52 6.34 -19.91
CA ARG A 144 2.50 6.24 -21.37
C ARG A 144 3.70 6.90 -22.05
N GLY A 145 4.60 7.54 -21.29
CA GLY A 145 5.72 8.32 -21.84
C GLY A 145 5.29 9.57 -22.61
N THR A 146 4.07 10.07 -22.38
CA THR A 146 3.50 11.22 -23.08
C THR A 146 3.63 12.46 -22.19
N ASN A 147 4.85 12.97 -22.03
CA ASN A 147 5.10 14.20 -21.25
C ASN A 147 4.76 15.44 -22.10
N ASN A 148 3.53 15.95 -21.98
CA ASN A 148 3.17 17.30 -22.37
C ASN A 148 2.65 18.05 -21.13
N LEU A 149 3.56 18.69 -20.40
CA LEU A 149 3.29 19.82 -19.53
C LEU A 149 4.36 20.88 -19.83
#